data_AF-A0A4U6LGK6-F1
#
_entry.id   AF-A0A4U6LGK6-F1
#
_cell.length_a   1.000
_cell.length_b   1.000
_cell.length_c   1.000
_cell.angle_alpha   90.00
_cell.angle_beta   90.00
_cell.angle_gamma   90.00
#
_symmetry.space_group_name_H-M   'P 1'
#
loop_
_entity.id
_entity.type
_entity.pdbx_description
1 polymer ?
#
loop_
_entity_poly.entity_id
_entity_poly.type
_entity_poly.pdbx_seq_one_letter_code
_entity_poly.pdbx_strand_id
1 'polypeptide(L)'
;DRLAYRTVNDEEAERWQYNERGWLTETSHLSDGHRVAVQYEYDKQGRMSLERQTVQHPETGELLWQHVTKHDYPKGLATRTTSDSLPPVEWLTYGSGYIAG
;
A
#
# COMPACT_ATOMS: atom_id res chain seq x y z
N ASP A 1 -2.33 -0.70 -22.84
CA ASP A 1 -2.19 -1.88 -21.98
C ASP A 1 -1.77 -1.41 -20.59
N ARG A 2 -2.47 -1.78 -19.51
CA ARG A 2 -2.11 -1.38 -18.14
C ARG A 2 -1.54 -2.60 -17.42
N LEU A 3 -0.39 -2.42 -16.78
CA LEU A 3 0.33 -3.49 -16.09
C LEU A 3 -0.51 -4.00 -14.91
N ALA A 4 -1.07 -5.21 -15.00
CA ALA A 4 -1.87 -5.81 -13.93
C ALA A 4 -1.02 -6.63 -12.96
N TYR A 5 0.12 -7.14 -13.43
CA TYR A 5 1.10 -7.86 -12.63
C TYR A 5 2.48 -7.80 -13.29
N ARG A 6 3.52 -8.00 -12.50
CA ARG A 6 4.90 -8.16 -12.93
C ARG A 6 5.47 -9.39 -12.26
N THR A 7 6.05 -10.24 -13.08
CA THR A 7 6.83 -11.39 -12.65
C THR A 7 8.29 -10.98 -12.53
N VAL A 8 8.96 -11.37 -11.44
CA VAL A 8 10.40 -11.25 -11.27
C VAL A 8 10.92 -12.66 -11.01
N ASN A 9 11.81 -13.16 -11.87
CA ASN A 9 12.29 -14.55 -11.85
C ASN A 9 11.16 -15.59 -11.92
N ASP A 10 10.22 -15.44 -12.86
CA ASP A 10 9.09 -16.36 -13.08
C ASP A 10 8.08 -16.49 -11.90
N GLU A 11 8.27 -15.71 -10.83
CA GLU A 11 7.32 -15.61 -9.71
C GLU A 11 6.54 -14.29 -9.77
N GLU A 12 5.24 -14.31 -9.46
CA GLU A 12 4.39 -13.12 -9.36
C GLU A 12 4.89 -12.21 -8.23
N ALA A 13 5.76 -11.27 -8.58
CA ALA A 13 6.47 -10.44 -7.63
C ALA A 13 5.75 -9.13 -7.34
N GLU A 14 5.03 -8.55 -8.29
CA GLU A 14 4.25 -7.32 -8.09
C GLU A 14 2.88 -7.45 -8.79
N ARG A 15 1.82 -6.91 -8.21
CA ARG A 15 0.45 -6.92 -8.73
C ARG A 15 -0.17 -5.56 -8.51
N TRP A 16 -0.80 -5.01 -9.54
CA TRP A 16 -1.54 -3.75 -9.46
C TRP A 16 -3.01 -3.99 -9.80
N GLN A 17 -3.90 -3.55 -8.93
CA GLN A 17 -5.33 -3.58 -9.15
C GLN A 17 -5.82 -2.17 -9.41
N TYR A 18 -6.70 -2.03 -10.40
CA TYR A 18 -7.33 -0.77 -10.75
C TYR A 18 -8.84 -0.89 -10.61
N ASN A 19 -9.51 0.16 -10.15
CA ASN A 19 -10.97 0.22 -10.19
C ASN A 19 -11.51 0.47 -11.60
N GLU A 20 -12.84 0.46 -11.76
CA GLU A 20 -13.55 0.74 -13.02
C GLU A 20 -13.26 2.14 -13.60
N ARG A 21 -12.87 3.10 -12.75
CA ARG A 21 -12.44 4.45 -13.17
C ARG A 21 -10.98 4.50 -13.62
N GLY A 22 -10.25 3.40 -13.45
CA GLY A 22 -8.85 3.28 -13.81
C GLY A 22 -7.86 3.83 -12.79
N TRP A 23 -8.28 4.03 -11.54
CA TRP A 23 -7.39 4.41 -10.44
C TRP A 23 -6.80 3.18 -9.76
N LEU A 24 -5.53 3.27 -9.38
CA LEU A 24 -4.80 2.20 -8.71
C LEU A 24 -5.39 2.00 -7.30
N THR A 25 -6.08 0.90 -7.05
CA THR A 25 -6.70 0.61 -5.74
C THR A 25 -5.86 -0.31 -4.88
N GLU A 26 -4.97 -1.10 -5.47
CA GLU A 26 -4.07 -1.94 -4.71
C GLU A 26 -2.77 -2.16 -5.48
N THR A 27 -1.64 -2.13 -4.78
CA THR A 27 -0.40 -2.75 -5.23
C THR A 27 -0.01 -3.82 -4.23
N SER A 28 0.43 -4.99 -4.67
CA SER A 28 1.01 -5.99 -3.77
C SER A 28 2.27 -6.57 -4.35
N HIS A 29 3.28 -6.82 -3.52
CA HIS A 29 4.53 -7.42 -3.94
C HIS A 29 5.09 -8.36 -2.89
N LEU A 30 5.97 -9.26 -3.31
CA LEU A 30 6.75 -10.11 -2.42
C LEU A 30 8.07 -9.43 -2.10
N SER A 31 8.37 -9.24 -0.82
CA SER A 31 9.61 -8.66 -0.31
C SER A 31 10.13 -9.53 0.82
N ASP A 32 11.36 -10.06 0.69
CA ASP A 32 12.03 -10.90 1.69
C ASP A 32 11.13 -12.04 2.25
N GLY A 33 10.41 -12.74 1.37
CA GLY A 33 9.48 -13.81 1.78
C GLY A 33 8.19 -13.35 2.46
N HIS A 34 7.88 -12.04 2.45
CA HIS A 34 6.65 -11.45 2.96
C HIS A 34 5.85 -10.80 1.85
N ARG A 35 4.51 -10.90 1.92
CA ARG A 35 3.62 -10.19 1.00
C ARG A 35 3.32 -8.81 1.55
N VAL A 36 3.84 -7.79 0.89
CA VAL A 36 3.54 -6.39 1.17
C VAL A 36 2.44 -5.94 0.23
N ALA A 37 1.37 -5.36 0.73
CA ALA A 37 0.31 -4.78 -0.08
C ALA A 37 0.00 -3.34 0.37
N VAL A 38 -0.26 -2.45 -0.57
CA VAL A 38 -0.72 -1.09 -0.34
C VAL A 38 -2.04 -0.91 -1.05
N GLN A 39 -3.08 -0.67 -0.27
CA GLN A 39 -4.44 -0.41 -0.72
C GLN A 39 -4.69 1.09 -0.71
N TYR A 40 -5.23 1.60 -1.80
CA TYR A 40 -5.60 3.00 -1.95
C TYR A 40 -7.11 3.12 -2.08
N GLU A 41 -7.69 3.97 -1.24
CA GLU A 41 -9.08 4.39 -1.39
C GLU A 41 -9.11 5.83 -1.86
N TYR A 42 -10.11 6.13 -2.68
CA TYR A 42 -10.34 7.45 -3.24
C TYR A 42 -11.72 7.96 -2.83
N ASP A 43 -11.80 9.27 -2.59
CA ASP A 43 -13.08 9.93 -2.37
C ASP A 43 -13.90 10.05 -3.68
N LYS A 44 -15.13 10.55 -3.57
CA LYS A 44 -16.02 10.74 -4.73
C LYS A 44 -15.47 11.69 -5.80
N GLN A 45 -14.52 12.55 -5.43
CA GLN A 45 -13.85 13.51 -6.32
C GLN A 45 -12.59 12.93 -6.96
N GLY A 46 -12.17 11.72 -6.57
CA GLY A 46 -10.97 11.05 -7.07
C GLY A 46 -9.68 11.44 -6.38
N ARG A 47 -9.78 12.02 -5.19
CA ARG A 47 -8.61 12.31 -4.35
C ARG A 47 -8.36 11.12 -3.44
N MET A 48 -7.10 10.75 -3.27
CA MET A 48 -6.71 9.65 -2.38
C MET A 48 -7.14 9.99 -0.94
N SER A 49 -8.07 9.23 -0.37
CA SER A 49 -8.59 9.44 0.99
C SER A 49 -7.96 8.52 2.02
N LEU A 50 -7.44 7.38 1.59
CA LEU A 50 -6.84 6.40 2.49
C LEU A 50 -5.76 5.62 1.76
N GLU A 51 -4.63 5.43 2.45
CA GLU A 51 -3.59 4.47 2.11
C GLU A 51 -3.49 3.47 3.26
N ARG A 52 -3.66 2.19 2.96
CA ARG A 52 -3.46 1.09 3.91
C ARG A 52 -2.35 0.21 3.39
N GLN A 53 -1.22 0.22 4.07
CA GLN A 53 -0.13 -0.69 3.83
C GLN A 53 -0.29 -1.88 4.77
N THR A 54 -0.10 -3.10 4.27
CA THR A 54 -0.11 -4.34 5.06
C THR A 54 1.08 -5.19 4.70
N VAL A 55 1.67 -5.84 5.68
CA VAL A 55 2.68 -6.88 5.50
C VAL A 55 2.09 -8.16 6.08
N GLN A 56 2.06 -9.20 5.26
CA GLN A 56 1.45 -10.48 5.61
C GLN A 56 2.39 -11.64 5.26
N HIS A 57 2.30 -12.74 5.99
CA HIS A 57 2.94 -13.99 5.57
C HIS A 57 2.28 -14.50 4.28
N PRO A 58 3.04 -14.83 3.22
CA PRO A 58 2.48 -15.22 1.93
C PRO A 58 1.81 -16.60 1.95
N GLU A 59 2.27 -17.49 2.83
CA GLU A 59 1.75 -18.86 2.95
C GLU A 59 0.51 -18.93 3.85
N THR A 60 0.52 -18.21 4.97
CA THR A 60 -0.55 -18.27 5.98
C THR A 60 -1.55 -17.13 5.88
N GLY A 61 -1.21 -16.03 5.20
CA GLY A 61 -2.00 -14.79 5.19
C GLY A 61 -2.00 -14.05 6.52
N GLU A 62 -1.11 -14.41 7.46
CA GLU A 62 -1.04 -13.78 8.78
C GLU A 62 -0.61 -12.32 8.65
N LEU A 63 -1.41 -11.39 9.18
CA LEU A 63 -1.09 -9.96 9.22
C LEU A 63 -0.01 -9.69 10.26
N LEU A 64 1.21 -9.47 9.79
CA LEU A 64 2.36 -9.11 10.62
C LEU A 64 2.40 -7.62 10.93
N TRP A 65 1.96 -6.80 9.98
CA TRP A 65 1.96 -5.35 10.14
C TRP A 65 0.90 -4.68 9.28
N GLN A 66 0.38 -3.56 9.77
CA GLN A 66 -0.50 -2.69 9.01
C GLN A 66 -0.25 -1.24 9.38
N HIS A 67 -0.17 -0.38 8.37
CA HIS A 67 -0.14 1.06 8.52
C HIS A 67 -1.30 1.68 7.78
N VAL A 68 -2.04 2.57 8.44
CA VAL A 68 -3.14 3.30 7.82
C VAL A 68 -2.87 4.78 7.90
N THR A 69 -2.72 5.37 6.72
CA THR A 69 -2.65 6.80 6.53
C THR A 69 -3.96 7.26 5.90
N LYS A 70 -4.73 8.06 6.64
CA LYS A 70 -5.95 8.71 6.13
C LYS A 70 -5.60 10.11 5.67
N HIS A 71 -6.21 10.53 4.57
CA HIS A 71 -6.13 11.88 4.05
C HIS A 71 -7.51 12.52 4.14
N ASP A 72 -7.62 13.54 4.99
CA ASP A 72 -8.82 14.36 5.10
C ASP A 72 -8.64 15.64 4.27
N TYR A 73 -9.74 16.17 3.72
CA TYR A 73 -9.73 17.36 2.89
C TYR A 73 -10.72 18.42 3.41
N PRO A 74 -10.51 18.96 4.62
CA PRO A 74 -11.52 19.79 5.29
C PRO A 74 -11.67 21.18 4.65
N LYS A 75 -10.67 21.64 3.88
CA LYS A 75 -10.68 22.92 3.15
C LYS A 75 -10.06 22.84 1.75
N GLY A 76 -10.05 21.66 1.13
CA GLY A 76 -9.36 21.42 -0.15
C GLY A 76 -7.83 21.24 -0.04
N LEU A 77 -7.27 21.32 1.18
CA LEU A 77 -5.89 20.98 1.49
C LEU A 77 -5.81 19.55 2.03
N ALA A 78 -4.84 18.77 1.57
CA ALA A 78 -4.60 17.41 2.05
C ALA A 78 -4.09 17.46 3.50
N THR A 79 -4.92 17.02 4.44
CA THR A 79 -4.56 16.86 5.85
C THR A 79 -4.30 15.38 6.09
N ARG A 80 -3.03 15.02 6.31
CA ARG A 80 -2.65 13.63 6.59
C ARG A 80 -2.88 13.31 8.05
N THR A 81 -3.71 12.32 8.33
CA THR A 81 -3.94 11.75 9.65
C THR A 81 -3.48 10.30 9.65
N THR A 82 -2.35 10.04 10.29
CA THR A 82 -1.84 8.69 10.51
C THR A 82 -2.55 8.08 11.71
N SER A 83 -3.24 6.96 11.52
CA SER A 83 -3.92 6.24 12.59
C SER A 83 -3.12 4.99 12.89
N ASP A 84 -1.93 5.15 13.47
CA ASP A 84 -1.14 4.00 13.87
C ASP A 84 -1.22 3.75 15.36
N SER A 85 -1.53 2.52 15.72
CA SER A 85 -1.48 2.00 17.10
C SER A 85 -0.44 0.89 17.22
N LEU A 86 0.55 0.85 16.32
CA LEU A 86 1.59 -0.18 16.34
C LEU A 86 2.97 0.44 16.67
N PRO A 87 3.83 -0.34 17.35
CA PRO A 87 5.22 0.04 17.56
C PRO A 87 5.96 0.13 16.20
N PRO A 88 6.98 0.99 16.10
CA PRO A 88 7.84 1.04 14.92
C PRO A 88 8.45 -0.34 14.68
N VAL A 89 8.28 -0.84 13.46
CA VAL A 89 8.80 -2.14 13.05
C VAL A 89 10.31 -2.03 12.82
N GLU A 90 11.10 -2.71 13.64
CA GLU A 90 12.57 -2.64 13.63
C GLU A 90 13.24 -3.22 12.37
N TRP A 91 12.56 -4.03 11.57
CA TRP A 91 13.15 -4.62 10.36
C TRP A 91 13.12 -3.71 9.13
N LEU A 92 12.49 -2.53 9.21
CA LEU A 92 12.66 -1.47 8.21
C LEU A 92 13.82 -0.53 8.61
N THR A 93 15.03 -1.08 8.76
CA THR A 93 16.27 -0.31 8.52
C THR A 93 16.61 -0.32 7.03
N TYR A 94 15.60 -0.12 6.18
CA TYR A 94 15.83 0.19 4.77
C TYR A 94 15.80 1.71 4.62
N GLY A 95 17.01 2.27 4.48
CA GLY A 95 17.36 3.52 3.80
C GLY A 95 16.39 4.70 3.90
N SER A 96 16.92 5.81 4.41
CA SER A 96 16.44 7.18 4.21
C SER A 96 15.54 7.36 2.99
N GLY A 97 14.23 7.39 3.25
CA GLY A 97 13.16 7.93 2.41
C GLY A 97 13.03 7.34 1.02
N TYR A 98 12.14 6.35 0.84
CA TYR A 98 11.27 6.22 -0.34
C TYR A 98 10.19 5.17 -0.01
N ILE A 99 9.19 5.55 0.79
CA ILE A 99 7.83 5.05 0.54
C ILE A 99 7.37 5.92 -0.62
N ALA A 100 7.26 5.32 -1.81
CA ALA A 100 6.89 5.91 -3.08
C ALA A 100 6.45 7.39 -3.01
N GLY A 101 7.39 8.27 -3.34
CA GLY A 101 7.14 9.69 -3.65
C GLY A 101 7.52 9.96 -5.09
#